data_AF-A0A4R8XUT1-F1
#
_entry.id   AF-A0A4R8XUT1-F1
#
_cell.length_a   1.000
_cell.length_b   1.000
_cell.length_c   1.000
_cell.angle_alpha   90.00
_cell.angle_beta   90.00
_cell.angle_gamma   90.00
#
_symmetry.space_group_name_H-M   'P 1'
#
loop_
_entity.id
_entity.type
_entity.pdbx_description
1 polymer ?
#
loop_
_entity_poly.entity_id
_entity_poly.type
_entity_poly.pdbx_seq_one_letter_code
_entity_poly.pdbx_strand_id
1 'polypeptide(L)'
;MTQTPHLPVQPGDVIHFLVTGLSVFDFPGRGHVARQGDELTITPELITASWDGSNHSWLELADNPAAQLARYGAVHFGIGPYPANTDD
;
A
#
# COMPACT_ATOMS: atom_id res chain seq x y z
N MET A 1 -5.06 18.21 -18.50
CA MET A 1 -3.85 17.83 -17.75
C MET A 1 -4.34 17.07 -16.52
N THR A 2 -4.35 15.75 -16.57
CA THR A 2 -4.76 14.91 -15.44
C THR A 2 -3.62 14.88 -14.44
N GLN A 3 -3.78 15.61 -13.33
CA GLN A 3 -2.85 15.61 -12.22
C GLN A 3 -2.86 14.19 -11.61
N THR A 4 -1.74 13.47 -11.70
CA THR A 4 -1.59 12.19 -11.02
C THR A 4 -1.87 12.42 -9.53
N PRO A 5 -2.79 11.66 -8.91
CA PRO A 5 -3.07 11.79 -7.48
C PRO A 5 -1.77 11.68 -6.70
N HIS A 6 -1.58 12.58 -5.73
CA HIS A 6 -0.39 12.60 -4.91
C HIS A 6 -0.41 11.38 -3.97
N LEU A 7 0.55 10.48 -4.13
CA LEU A 7 0.69 9.34 -3.23
C LEU A 7 1.35 9.79 -1.91
N PRO A 8 0.93 9.25 -0.76
CA PRO A 8 1.55 9.53 0.53
C PRO A 8 2.90 8.82 0.73
N VAL A 9 3.37 8.07 -0.28
CA VAL A 9 4.61 7.30 -0.26
C VAL A 9 5.55 7.74 -1.37
N GLN A 10 6.85 7.58 -1.13
CA GLN A 10 7.92 7.82 -2.08
C GLN A 10 8.83 6.58 -2.24
N PRO A 11 9.57 6.46 -3.35
CA PRO A 11 10.57 5.41 -3.49
C PRO A 11 11.57 5.40 -2.31
N GLY A 12 11.79 4.23 -1.74
CA GLY A 12 12.62 4.02 -0.56
C GLY A 12 11.83 3.89 0.75
N ASP A 13 10.56 4.33 0.79
CA ASP A 13 9.69 4.07 1.93
C ASP A 13 9.40 2.57 2.06
N VAL A 14 8.92 2.17 3.23
CA VAL A 14 8.49 0.80 3.51
C VAL A 14 6.99 0.79 3.77
N ILE A 15 6.29 -0.17 3.21
CA ILE A 15 4.92 -0.53 3.61
C ILE A 15 5.00 -1.83 4.40
N HIS A 16 4.39 -1.86 5.58
CA HIS A 16 4.16 -3.08 6.32
C HIS A 16 2.70 -3.54 6.17
N PHE A 17 2.48 -4.85 6.19
CA PHE A 17 1.15 -5.44 6.15
C PHE A 17 0.71 -5.92 7.53
N LEU A 18 -0.49 -5.52 7.92
CA LEU A 18 -1.12 -5.85 9.21
C LEU A 18 -2.03 -7.09 9.10
N VAL A 19 -2.48 -7.43 7.89
CA VAL A 19 -3.44 -8.50 7.64
C VAL A 19 -2.96 -9.38 6.48
N THR A 20 -3.19 -10.68 6.58
CA THR A 20 -2.90 -11.64 5.51
C THR A 20 -4.04 -11.69 4.49
N GLY A 21 -3.70 -11.82 3.21
CA GLY A 21 -4.66 -12.11 2.13
C GLY A 21 -5.00 -10.91 1.24
N LEU A 22 -4.39 -9.74 1.45
CA LEU A 22 -4.49 -8.64 0.49
C LEU A 22 -3.58 -8.93 -0.70
N SER A 23 -4.17 -9.04 -1.89
CA SER A 23 -3.41 -9.13 -3.14
C SER A 23 -3.11 -7.73 -3.66
N VAL A 24 -1.83 -7.37 -3.79
CA VAL A 24 -1.36 -6.10 -4.36
C VAL A 24 -0.46 -6.37 -5.56
N PHE A 25 -0.36 -5.41 -6.48
CA PHE A 25 0.66 -5.46 -7.52
C PHE A 25 1.95 -4.85 -6.98
N ASP A 26 3.01 -5.66 -6.87
CA ASP A 26 4.34 -5.26 -6.39
C ASP A 26 5.32 -4.98 -7.54
N PHE A 27 5.08 -5.56 -8.72
CA PHE A 27 5.83 -5.35 -9.95
C PHE A 27 4.91 -5.45 -11.17
N PRO A 28 5.22 -4.83 -12.32
CA PRO A 28 4.42 -4.99 -13.53
C PRO A 28 4.16 -6.46 -13.88
N GLY A 29 2.88 -6.86 -13.86
CA GLY A 29 2.45 -8.23 -14.15
C GLY A 29 2.65 -9.24 -13.03
N ARG A 30 3.07 -8.82 -11.83
CA ARG A 30 3.21 -9.67 -10.65
C ARG A 30 2.29 -9.22 -9.52
N GLY A 31 1.51 -10.16 -9.00
CA GLY A 31 0.75 -9.99 -7.78
C GLY A 31 1.51 -10.56 -6.58
N HIS A 32 1.54 -9.80 -5.49
CA HIS A 32 1.98 -10.24 -4.17
C HIS A 32 0.76 -10.44 -3.28
N VAL A 33 0.64 -11.61 -2.67
CA VAL A 33 -0.36 -11.84 -1.62
C VAL A 33 0.32 -11.53 -0.30
N ALA A 34 -0.03 -10.38 0.27
CA ALA A 34 0.51 -9.92 1.53
C ALA A 34 0.21 -10.90 2.65
N ARG A 35 1.23 -11.14 3.48
CA ARG A 35 1.10 -11.78 4.79
C ARG A 35 1.30 -10.75 5.88
N GLN A 36 0.66 -10.97 7.02
CA GLN A 36 0.89 -10.14 8.20
C GLN A 36 2.38 -10.16 8.58
N GLY A 37 2.96 -8.98 8.79
CA GLY A 37 4.38 -8.79 9.07
C GLY A 37 5.25 -8.73 7.81
N ASP A 38 4.69 -8.90 6.60
CA ASP A 38 5.43 -8.62 5.38
C ASP A 38 5.77 -7.12 5.30
N GLU A 39 6.94 -6.84 4.75
CA GLU A 39 7.38 -5.50 4.39
C GLU A 39 7.66 -5.44 2.89
N LEU A 40 7.23 -4.36 2.25
CA LEU A 40 7.56 -4.03 0.88
C LEU A 40 8.24 -2.66 0.82
N THR A 41 9.44 -2.63 0.27
CA THR A 41 10.08 -1.36 -0.12
C THR A 41 9.35 -0.79 -1.33
N ILE A 42 8.92 0.46 -1.21
CA ILE A 42 8.34 1.22 -2.32
C ILE A 42 9.44 1.48 -3.34
N THR A 43 9.26 0.97 -4.55
CA THR A 43 10.12 1.30 -5.70
C THR A 43 9.32 2.06 -6.76
N PRO A 44 9.98 2.77 -7.71
CA PRO A 44 9.29 3.42 -8.82
C PRO A 44 8.44 2.44 -9.65
N GLU A 45 8.90 1.21 -9.80
CA GLU A 45 8.19 0.15 -10.52
C GLU A 45 6.93 -0.29 -9.78
N LEU A 46 7.00 -0.41 -8.44
CA LEU A 46 5.84 -0.71 -7.60
C LEU A 46 4.80 0.42 -7.69
N ILE A 47 5.23 1.69 -7.59
CA ILE A 47 4.32 2.84 -7.75
C ILE A 47 3.63 2.75 -9.11
N THR A 48 4.39 2.50 -10.18
CA THR A 48 3.83 2.38 -11.54
C THR A 48 2.85 1.21 -11.65
N ALA A 49 3.16 0.06 -11.03
CA ALA A 49 2.32 -1.13 -11.03
C ALA A 49 1.08 -1.03 -10.12
N SER A 50 1.09 -0.11 -9.14
CA SER A 50 0.02 0.05 -8.17
C SER A 50 -1.25 0.70 -8.74
N TRP A 51 -1.13 1.36 -9.89
CA TRP A 51 -2.24 2.06 -10.55
C TRP A 51 -3.14 1.09 -11.31
N ASP A 52 -4.45 1.24 -11.15
CA ASP A 52 -5.45 0.53 -11.92
C ASP A 52 -5.89 1.30 -13.19
N GLY A 53 -6.71 0.66 -14.03
CA GLY A 53 -7.24 1.27 -15.25
C GLY A 53 -8.21 2.44 -15.02
N SER A 54 -8.60 2.70 -13.77
CA SER A 54 -9.40 3.86 -13.35
C SER A 54 -8.53 4.95 -12.71
N ASN A 55 -7.20 4.82 -12.79
CA ASN A 55 -6.23 5.76 -12.24
C ASN A 55 -6.33 5.93 -10.72
N HIS A 56 -6.63 4.84 -10.01
CA HIS A 56 -6.53 4.71 -8.56
C HIS A 56 -5.37 3.81 -8.17
N SER A 57 -4.73 4.09 -7.04
CA SER A 57 -3.70 3.24 -6.45
C SER A 57 -4.08 2.83 -5.05
N TRP A 58 -3.78 1.58 -4.68
CA TRP A 58 -3.94 1.12 -3.31
C TRP A 58 -3.02 1.88 -2.33
N LEU A 59 -1.92 2.46 -2.84
CA LEU A 59 -1.00 3.30 -2.06
C LEU A 59 -1.63 4.64 -1.63
N GLU A 60 -2.70 5.10 -2.29
CA GLU A 60 -3.45 6.29 -1.87
C GLU A 60 -4.06 6.14 -0.46
N LEU A 61 -4.17 4.90 0.02
CA LEU A 61 -4.79 4.57 1.31
C LEU A 61 -3.75 4.32 2.42
N ALA A 62 -2.46 4.37 2.11
CA ALA A 62 -1.40 3.93 3.02
C ALA A 62 -1.29 4.78 4.30
N ASP A 63 -1.67 6.06 4.24
CA ASP A 63 -1.74 6.98 5.38
C ASP A 63 -3.18 7.22 5.89
N ASN A 64 -4.18 6.50 5.34
CA ASN A 64 -5.59 6.73 5.63
C ASN A 64 -6.30 5.46 6.13
N PRO A 65 -6.16 5.13 7.43
CA PRO A 65 -6.81 3.97 8.04
C PRO A 65 -8.34 3.97 7.91
N ALA A 66 -8.97 5.16 7.95
CA ALA A 66 -10.42 5.28 7.83
C ALA A 66 -10.92 4.88 6.43
N ALA A 67 -10.18 5.27 5.39
CA ALA A 67 -10.50 4.88 4.02
C ALA A 67 -10.25 3.38 3.77
N GLN A 68 -9.20 2.80 4.38
CA GLN A 68 -8.99 1.35 4.35
C GLN A 68 -10.13 0.61 5.05
N LEU A 69 -10.57 1.08 6.22
CA LEU A 69 -11.69 0.49 6.95
C LEU A 69 -12.99 0.56 6.13
N ALA A 70 -13.27 1.70 5.48
CA ALA A 70 -14.45 1.85 4.64
C ALA A 70 -14.41 0.97 3.37
N ARG A 71 -13.23 0.77 2.78
CA ARG A 71 -13.06 -0.01 1.54
C ARG A 71 -12.96 -1.52 1.78
N TYR A 72 -12.22 -1.92 2.81
CA TYR A 72 -11.83 -3.31 3.05
C TYR A 72 -12.46 -3.92 4.31
N GLY A 73 -13.00 -3.10 5.22
CA GLY A 73 -13.50 -3.56 6.52
C GLY A 73 -12.42 -3.75 7.58
N ALA A 74 -11.14 -3.51 7.26
CA ALA A 74 -10.00 -3.53 8.17
C ALA A 74 -8.87 -2.63 7.67
N VAL A 75 -7.89 -2.33 8.52
CA VAL A 75 -6.63 -1.70 8.11
C VAL A 75 -5.65 -2.80 7.71
N HIS A 76 -5.26 -2.84 6.45
CA HIS A 76 -4.45 -3.92 5.90
C HIS A 76 -2.95 -3.60 5.88
N PHE A 77 -2.58 -2.32 5.79
CA PHE A 77 -1.21 -1.90 5.63
C PHE A 77 -0.99 -0.47 6.13
N GLY A 78 0.26 -0.13 6.42
CA GLY A 78 0.68 1.22 6.82
C GLY A 78 2.09 1.55 6.34
N ILE A 79 2.43 2.83 6.41
CA ILE A 79 3.77 3.34 6.08
C ILE A 79 4.72 3.12 7.26
N GLY A 80 5.94 2.72 6.97
CA GLY A 80 7.01 2.44 7.93
C GLY A 80 7.28 0.94 8.12
N PRO A 81 8.38 0.60 8.83
CA PRO A 81 8.72 -0.78 9.15
C PRO A 81 7.70 -1.39 10.13
N TYR A 82 7.60 -2.71 10.13
CA TYR A 82 6.92 -3.48 11.14
C TYR A 82 7.82 -3.68 12.37
N PRO A 83 7.30 -3.55 13.62
CA PRO A 83 6.00 -3.00 13.97
C PRO A 83 6.07 -1.47 13.92
N ALA A 84 5.22 -0.82 13.14
CA ALA A 84 5.01 0.61 13.31
C ALA A 84 4.24 0.76 14.62
N ASN A 85 4.97 0.92 15.72
CA ASN A 85 4.52 1.00 17.12
C ASN A 85 3.00 0.84 17.33
N THR A 86 2.61 -0.33 17.85
CA THR A 86 1.50 -0.41 18.80
C THR A 86 1.89 0.39 20.03
N ASP A 87 1.69 1.71 20.01
CA ASP A 87 1.67 2.52 21.23
C ASP A 87 0.23 2.49 21.76
N ASP A 88 0.12 1.87 22.94
CA ASP A 88 -0.94 1.81 23.95
C ASP A 88 -2.29 2.53 23.69
#